data_AF-A0A812JHB6-F1
#
_entry.id   AF-A0A812JHB6-F1
#
_cell.length_a   1.000
_cell.length_b   1.000
_cell.length_c   1.000
_cell.angle_alpha   90.00
_cell.angle_beta   90.00
_cell.angle_gamma   90.00
#
_symmetry.space_group_name_H-M   'P 1'
#
loop_
_entity.id
_entity.type
_entity.pdbx_description
1 polymer ?
#
loop_
_entity_poly.entity_id
_entity_poly.type
_entity_poly.pdbx_seq_one_letter_code
_entity_poly.pdbx_strand_id
1 'polypeptide(L)'
;MNLVDHRVRLQDELSDYVKGLPKTRLVRLKERRGLMLARMEGVWRSDAPVTIFLDSHIEATRGWIEPILARIAEDKRHVVVPRIDTLGAEDMVYRVGGGLGVLGFSWTLGQ
;
A
#
# COMPACT_ATOMS: atom_id res chain seq x y z
N MET A 1 24.74 -5.74 -4.42
CA MET A 1 23.51 -6.57 -4.37
C MET A 1 23.00 -6.68 -5.80
N ASN A 2 23.18 -7.84 -6.45
CA ASN A 2 23.01 -7.98 -7.90
C ASN A 2 21.53 -8.11 -8.27
N LEU A 3 21.07 -7.32 -9.25
CA LEU A 3 19.69 -7.26 -9.75
C LEU A 3 19.10 -8.61 -10.22
N VAL A 4 19.93 -9.63 -10.43
CA VAL A 4 19.54 -10.98 -10.87
C VAL A 4 18.81 -11.74 -9.74
N ASP A 5 19.14 -11.48 -8.48
CA ASP A 5 18.58 -12.17 -7.30
C ASP A 5 17.11 -11.79 -7.04
N HIS A 6 16.76 -10.50 -7.21
CA HIS A 6 15.41 -10.02 -6.95
C HIS A 6 14.34 -10.64 -7.86
N ARG A 7 14.67 -10.99 -9.10
CA ARG A 7 13.69 -11.61 -10.01
C ARG A 7 13.27 -12.98 -9.51
N VAL A 8 14.21 -13.81 -9.06
CA VAL A 8 13.94 -15.16 -8.57
C VAL A 8 13.08 -15.10 -7.30
N ARG A 9 13.51 -14.28 -6.33
CA ARG A 9 12.83 -14.12 -5.04
C ARG A 9 11.40 -13.58 -5.19
N LEU A 10 11.17 -12.66 -6.13
CA LEU A 10 9.85 -12.09 -6.37
C LEU A 10 9.00 -12.91 -7.35
N GLN A 11 9.49 -14.01 -7.93
CA GLN A 11 8.68 -14.94 -8.74
C GLN A 11 8.22 -16.13 -7.89
N ASP A 12 8.91 -17.26 -7.98
CA ASP A 12 8.42 -18.54 -7.47
C ASP A 12 8.47 -18.57 -5.94
N GLU A 13 9.57 -18.09 -5.34
CA GLU A 13 9.71 -18.07 -3.87
C GLU A 13 8.60 -17.26 -3.19
N LEU A 14 8.30 -16.05 -3.68
CA LEU A 14 7.19 -15.25 -3.16
C LEU A 14 5.84 -15.95 -3.36
N SER A 15 5.66 -16.60 -4.51
CA SER A 15 4.41 -17.31 -4.82
C SER A 15 4.21 -18.50 -3.87
N ASP A 16 5.28 -19.21 -3.52
CA ASP A 16 5.24 -20.31 -2.56
C ASP A 16 5.05 -19.82 -1.13
N TYR A 17 5.75 -18.75 -0.73
CA TYR A 17 5.58 -18.14 0.58
C TYR A 17 4.14 -17.66 0.82
N VAL A 18 3.53 -16.97 -0.17
CA VAL A 18 2.17 -16.43 -0.05
C VAL A 18 1.12 -17.53 0.11
N LYS A 19 1.32 -18.75 -0.44
CA LYS A 19 0.39 -19.87 -0.25
C LYS A 19 0.21 -20.26 1.22
N GLY A 20 1.24 -20.03 2.05
CA GLY A 20 1.19 -20.30 3.49
C GLY A 20 0.53 -19.21 4.32
N LEU A 21 0.26 -18.03 3.74
CA LEU A 21 -0.31 -16.90 4.47
C LEU A 21 -1.85 -16.92 4.44
N PRO A 22 -2.52 -16.70 5.58
CA PRO A 22 -3.98 -16.60 5.60
C PRO A 22 -4.43 -15.33 4.87
N LYS A 23 -5.59 -15.42 4.19
CA LYS A 23 -6.29 -14.28 3.56
C LYS A 23 -5.43 -13.44 2.59
N THR A 24 -4.36 -14.01 2.07
CA THR A 24 -3.42 -13.34 1.19
C THR A 24 -3.47 -13.95 -0.20
N ARG A 25 -3.52 -13.12 -1.24
CA ARG A 25 -3.53 -13.56 -2.65
C ARG A 25 -2.54 -12.74 -3.46
N LEU A 26 -1.68 -13.42 -4.19
CA LEU A 26 -0.75 -12.80 -5.14
C LEU A 26 -1.38 -12.73 -6.53
N VAL A 27 -1.46 -11.53 -7.10
CA VAL A 27 -1.96 -11.30 -8.45
C VAL A 27 -0.80 -10.89 -9.35
N ARG A 28 -0.58 -11.63 -10.44
CA ARG A 28 0.46 -11.34 -11.44
C ARG A 28 -0.15 -10.70 -12.67
N LEU A 29 0.37 -9.54 -13.05
CA LEU A 29 0.04 -8.92 -14.33
C LEU A 29 0.95 -9.48 -15.42
N LYS A 30 0.38 -9.75 -16.60
CA LYS A 30 1.12 -10.30 -17.76
C LYS A 30 2.21 -9.34 -18.26
N GLU A 31 2.02 -8.05 -18.04
CA GLU A 31 2.92 -6.99 -18.49
C GLU A 31 2.94 -5.83 -17.49
N ARG A 32 3.92 -4.92 -17.65
CA ARG A 32 4.06 -3.73 -16.80
C ARG A 32 2.99 -2.70 -17.17
N ARG A 33 1.96 -2.57 -16.34
CA ARG A 33 0.85 -1.62 -16.53
C ARG A 33 0.91 -0.36 -15.66
N GLY A 34 1.99 -0.20 -14.88
CA GLY A 34 2.16 0.94 -13.96
C GLY A 34 1.31 0.84 -12.69
N LEU A 35 1.53 1.78 -11.76
CA LEU A 35 0.95 1.75 -10.42
C LEU A 35 -0.58 1.83 -10.42
N MET A 36 -1.16 2.74 -11.22
CA MET A 36 -2.60 2.97 -11.22
C MET A 36 -3.39 1.75 -11.69
N LEU A 37 -2.98 1.12 -12.79
CA LEU A 37 -3.65 -0.09 -13.28
C LEU A 37 -3.40 -1.28 -12.37
N ALA A 38 -2.22 -1.40 -11.74
CA ALA A 38 -1.98 -2.43 -10.74
C ALA A 38 -2.92 -2.30 -9.53
N ARG A 39 -3.18 -1.06 -9.06
CA ARG A 39 -4.17 -0.79 -8.02
C ARG A 39 -5.58 -1.18 -8.47
N MET A 40 -5.99 -0.82 -9.69
CA MET A 40 -7.30 -1.17 -10.23
C MET A 40 -7.54 -2.67 -10.38
N GLU A 41 -6.51 -3.43 -10.76
CA GLU A 41 -6.59 -4.89 -10.84
C GLU A 41 -6.85 -5.53 -9.47
N GLY A 42 -6.32 -4.92 -8.39
CA GLY A 42 -6.68 -5.29 -7.02
C GLY A 42 -8.15 -5.00 -6.70
N VAL A 43 -8.62 -3.79 -7.02
CA VAL A 43 -10.02 -3.36 -6.80
C VAL A 43 -11.00 -4.29 -7.48
N TRP A 44 -10.82 -4.58 -8.76
CA TRP A 44 -11.76 -5.41 -9.54
C TRP A 44 -11.87 -6.85 -9.05
N ARG A 45 -10.87 -7.35 -8.31
CA ARG A 45 -10.89 -8.71 -7.72
C ARG A 45 -11.27 -8.72 -6.25
N SER A 46 -11.49 -7.55 -5.64
CA SER A 46 -11.94 -7.40 -4.27
C SER A 46 -13.46 -7.45 -4.22
N ASP A 47 -14.01 -8.25 -3.32
CA ASP A 47 -15.42 -8.29 -2.95
C ASP A 47 -15.71 -7.49 -1.66
N ALA A 48 -14.67 -6.94 -1.03
CA ALA A 48 -14.78 -6.22 0.21
C ALA A 48 -15.52 -4.87 0.04
N PRO A 49 -16.31 -4.45 1.04
CA PRO A 49 -17.06 -3.19 0.98
C PRO A 49 -16.17 -1.94 1.03
N VAL A 50 -14.92 -2.09 1.51
CA VAL A 50 -13.92 -1.03 1.59
C VAL A 50 -12.60 -1.56 1.03
N THR A 51 -11.96 -0.79 0.16
CA THR A 51 -10.61 -1.10 -0.34
C THR A 51 -9.61 -0.12 0.26
N ILE A 52 -8.52 -0.67 0.82
CA ILE A 52 -7.41 0.12 1.38
C ILE A 52 -6.17 -0.16 0.54
N PHE A 53 -5.50 0.91 0.09
CA PHE A 53 -4.24 0.80 -0.63
C PHE A 53 -3.09 1.08 0.33
N LEU A 54 -2.11 0.18 0.33
CA LEU A 54 -0.87 0.30 1.10
C LEU A 54 0.29 0.14 0.13
N ASP A 55 1.34 0.94 0.33
CA ASP A 55 2.59 0.75 -0.40
C ASP A 55 3.35 -0.47 0.15
N SER A 56 4.23 -1.05 -0.66
CA SER A 56 4.94 -2.30 -0.31
C SER A 56 6.00 -2.15 0.80
N HIS A 57 6.21 -0.94 1.30
CA HIS A 57 7.30 -0.56 2.19
C HIS A 57 6.78 0.35 3.31
N ILE A 58 5.75 -0.13 4.00
CA ILE A 58 5.12 0.57 5.12
C ILE A 58 5.02 -0.36 6.33
N GLU A 59 4.93 0.23 7.52
CA GLU A 59 4.62 -0.48 8.75
C GLU A 59 3.33 0.10 9.36
N ALA A 60 2.35 -0.76 9.60
CA ALA A 60 1.07 -0.33 10.15
C ALA A 60 1.15 -0.22 11.68
N THR A 61 0.78 0.93 12.22
CA THR A 61 0.77 1.17 13.67
C THR A 61 -0.42 0.48 14.34
N ARG A 62 -0.34 0.29 15.67
CA ARG A 62 -1.44 -0.30 16.42
C ARG A 62 -2.70 0.59 16.32
N GLY A 63 -3.84 -0.02 15.98
CA GLY A 63 -5.13 0.69 15.92
C GLY A 63 -5.30 1.60 14.70
N TRP A 64 -4.50 1.41 13.65
CA TRP A 64 -4.50 2.28 12.48
C TRP A 64 -5.80 2.20 11.64
N ILE A 65 -6.51 1.08 11.67
CA ILE A 65 -7.59 0.78 10.71
C ILE A 65 -8.97 1.17 11.24
N GLU A 66 -9.22 1.01 12.53
CA GLU A 66 -10.48 1.29 13.21
C GLU A 66 -10.95 2.75 13.00
N PRO A 67 -10.12 3.80 13.20
CA PRO A 67 -10.56 5.18 12.97
C PRO A 67 -10.84 5.47 11.49
N ILE A 68 -10.14 4.81 10.57
CA ILE A 68 -10.37 4.95 9.13
C ILE A 68 -11.73 4.36 8.76
N LEU A 69 -12.00 3.12 9.20
CA LEU A 69 -13.27 2.45 8.92
C LEU A 69 -14.45 3.13 9.61
N ALA A 70 -14.26 3.66 10.82
CA ALA A 70 -15.29 4.43 11.52
C ALA A 70 -15.72 5.65 10.69
N ARG A 71 -14.78 6.40 10.13
CA ARG A 71 -15.10 7.57 9.29
C ARG A 71 -15.82 7.20 8.00
N ILE A 72 -15.49 6.06 7.39
CA ILE A 72 -16.19 5.54 6.20
C ILE A 72 -17.59 5.03 6.57
N ALA A 73 -17.76 4.45 7.75
CA ALA A 73 -19.06 3.97 8.23
C ALA A 73 -20.08 5.11 8.45
N GLU A 74 -19.61 6.30 8.82
CA GLU A 74 -20.45 7.50 8.98
C GLU A 74 -21.05 7.99 7.65
N ASP A 75 -20.26 8.00 6.57
CA ASP A 75 -20.74 8.24 5.20
C ASP A 75 -19.86 7.48 4.21
N LYS A 76 -20.47 6.59 3.42
CA LYS A 76 -19.78 5.75 2.42
C LYS A 76 -19.15 6.56 1.28
N ARG A 77 -19.45 7.85 1.17
CA ARG A 77 -18.81 8.77 0.22
C ARG A 77 -17.48 9.32 0.72
N HIS A 78 -17.10 9.08 1.98
CA HIS A 78 -15.81 9.51 2.50
C HIS A 78 -14.66 8.71 1.87
N VAL A 79 -13.67 9.45 1.36
CA VAL A 79 -12.35 8.92 1.04
C VAL A 79 -11.40 9.39 2.14
N VAL A 80 -10.81 8.44 2.86
CA VAL A 80 -10.03 8.71 4.07
C VAL A 80 -8.57 8.38 3.82
N VAL A 81 -7.68 9.30 4.20
CA VAL A 81 -6.23 9.11 4.17
C VAL A 81 -5.72 9.27 5.61
N PRO A 82 -4.99 8.29 6.16
CA PRO A 82 -4.41 8.44 7.48
C PRO A 82 -3.28 9.47 7.46
N ARG A 83 -2.93 10.00 8.62
CA ARG A 83 -1.62 10.64 8.78
C ARG A 83 -0.54 9.59 8.53
N ILE A 84 0.43 9.92 7.68
CA ILE A 84 1.54 9.05 7.35
C ILE A 84 2.78 9.62 8.02
N ASP A 85 3.37 8.86 8.94
CA ASP A 85 4.63 9.21 9.59
C ASP A 85 5.84 8.74 8.76
N THR A 86 7.04 9.18 9.13
CA THR A 86 8.25 8.83 8.39
C THR A 86 8.93 7.62 9.03
N LEU A 87 9.32 6.65 8.19
CA LEU A 87 10.26 5.59 8.51
C LEU A 87 11.57 5.89 7.78
N GLY A 88 12.68 6.02 8.51
CA GLY A 88 13.98 6.35 7.90
C GLY A 88 14.44 5.25 6.94
N ALA A 89 14.87 5.63 5.73
CA ALA A 89 15.21 4.68 4.68
C ALA A 89 16.48 3.87 4.99
N GLU A 90 17.41 4.47 5.74
CA GLU A 90 18.71 3.86 6.07
C GLU A 90 18.72 3.21 7.46
N ASP A 91 18.02 3.82 8.43
CA ASP A 91 18.07 3.42 9.83
C ASP A 91 16.81 2.72 10.35
N MET A 92 15.74 2.68 9.53
CA MET A 92 14.42 2.14 9.90
C MET A 92 13.86 2.78 11.20
N VAL A 93 14.33 3.98 11.55
CA VAL A 93 13.86 4.67 12.75
C VAL A 93 12.54 5.36 12.43
N TYR A 94 11.52 4.98 13.19
CA TYR A 94 10.20 5.61 13.16
C TYR A 94 10.25 7.02 13.74
N ARG A 95 9.74 8.00 12.99
CA ARG A 95 9.70 9.42 13.35
C ARG A 95 8.28 9.93 13.18
N VAL A 96 7.71 10.46 14.26
CA VAL A 96 6.38 11.06 14.23
C VAL A 96 6.42 12.38 13.45
N GLY A 97 5.52 12.54 12.48
CA GLY A 97 5.54 13.68 11.57
C GLY A 97 6.60 13.57 10.46
N GLY A 98 6.68 14.59 9.61
CA GLY A 98 7.59 14.62 8.45
C GLY A 98 7.09 13.88 7.20
N GLY A 99 6.08 13.02 7.34
CA GLY A 99 5.37 12.41 6.21
C GLY A 99 4.15 13.22 5.77
N LEU A 100 3.05 12.53 5.48
CA LEU A 100 1.84 13.15 4.93
C LEU A 100 0.84 13.53 6.03
N GLY A 101 0.53 14.83 6.14
CA GLY A 101 -0.46 15.36 7.07
C GLY A 101 -1.65 16.03 6.38
N VAL A 102 -1.39 17.05 5.56
CA VAL A 102 -2.39 17.75 4.74
C VAL A 102 -1.86 17.80 3.32
N LEU A 103 -2.71 17.42 2.37
CA LEU A 103 -2.39 17.46 0.94
C LEU A 103 -2.59 18.86 0.38
N GLY A 104 -1.61 19.32 -0.38
CA GLY A 104 -1.68 20.52 -1.22
C GLY A 104 -1.00 20.23 -2.56
N PHE A 105 -1.20 21.10 -3.55
CA PHE A 105 -0.54 20.98 -4.84
C PHE A 105 0.08 22.32 -5.25
N SER A 106 1.21 22.25 -5.95
CA SER A 106 1.77 23.40 -6.68
C SER A 106 1.16 23.46 -8.09
N TRP A 107 1.20 24.62 -8.73
CA TRP A 107 0.77 24.75 -10.14
C TRP A 107 1.64 23.98 -11.12
N THR A 108 2.88 23.65 -10.73
CA THR A 108 3.75 22.76 -11.50
C THR A 108 3.41 21.28 -11.33
N LEU A 109 2.47 20.96 -10.41
CA LEU A 109 2.04 19.59 -10.10
C LEU A 109 3.23 18.64 -9.80
N GLY A 110 4.26 19.17 -9.14
CA GLY A 110 5.46 18.40 -8.78
C GLY A 110 6.50 18.27 -9.90
N GLN A 111 6.42 19.08 -10.96
CA GLN A 111 7.48 19.29 -11.94
C GLN A 111 8.36 20.50 -11.60
#